data_AF-A0A928LCS9-F1
#
_entry.id   AF-A0A928LCS9-F1
#
_cell.length_a   1.000
_cell.length_b   1.000
_cell.length_c   1.000
_cell.angle_alpha   90.00
_cell.angle_beta   90.00
_cell.angle_gamma   90.00
#
_symmetry.space_group_name_H-M   'P 1'
#
loop_
_entity.id
_entity.type
_entity.pdbx_description
1 polymer ?
#
loop_
_entity_poly.entity_id
_entity_poly.type
_entity_poly.pdbx_seq_one_letter_code
_entity_poly.pdbx_strand_id
1 'polypeptide(L)' 'MGNRIPLEKAVRMARIAPCEDIYTTNNPYGFRINVNHPRIRPLYQRYKEHIGERILSDNQRRHFELLIFELMERRKIT' A
#
# COMPACT_ATOMS: atom_id res chain seq x y z
N MET A 1 15.03 -17.34 29.78
CA MET A 1 16.12 -16.91 28.87
C MET A 1 15.50 -16.68 27.50
N GLY A 2 15.46 -15.43 27.02
CA GLY A 2 14.76 -15.10 25.76
C GLY A 2 15.53 -15.61 24.55
N ASN A 3 14.89 -16.42 23.71
CA ASN A 3 15.47 -16.89 22.45
C ASN A 3 15.70 -15.70 21.52
N ARG A 4 16.96 -15.27 21.38
CA ARG A 4 17.36 -14.24 20.43
C ARG A 4 17.33 -14.83 19.03
N ILE A 5 16.48 -14.29 18.16
CA ILE A 5 16.42 -14.69 16.76
C ILE A 5 17.73 -14.21 16.09
N PRO A 6 18.46 -15.09 15.40
CA PRO A 6 19.67 -14.68 14.68
C PRO A 6 19.31 -13.66 13.59
N LEU A 7 20.17 -12.65 13.41
CA LEU A 7 19.95 -11.50 12.53
C LEU A 7 19.54 -11.92 11.12
N GLU A 8 20.17 -12.96 10.58
CA GLU A 8 19.86 -13.48 9.24
C GLU A 8 18.44 -14.04 9.14
N LYS A 9 17.97 -14.72 10.19
CA LYS A 9 16.59 -15.23 10.27
C LYS A 9 15.60 -14.07 10.42
N ALA A 10 15.96 -13.04 11.18
CA ALA A 10 15.17 -11.81 11.28
C ALA A 10 15.11 -11.06 9.93
N VAL A 11 16.21 -10.97 9.18
CA VAL A 11 16.26 -10.36 7.84
C VAL A 11 15.46 -11.18 6.83
N ARG A 12 15.53 -12.51 6.88
CA ARG A 12 14.73 -13.40 6.01
C ARG A 12 13.24 -13.38 6.34
N MET A 13 12.89 -13.26 7.62
CA MET A 13 11.52 -13.04 8.08
C MET A 13 11.03 -11.63 7.77
N ALA A 14 11.91 -10.62 7.81
CA ALA A 14 11.59 -9.24 7.44
C ALA A 14 11.50 -9.05 5.92
N ARG A 15 12.18 -9.90 5.13
CA ARG A 15 11.88 -10.18 3.73
C ARG A 15 10.56 -10.97 3.60
N ILE A 16 9.52 -10.59 4.35
CA ILE A 16 8.15 -10.76 3.90
C ILE A 16 8.15 -10.22 2.48
N ALA A 17 7.85 -11.09 1.51
CA ALA A 17 7.80 -10.72 0.11
C ALA A 17 7.10 -9.36 0.00
N PRO A 18 7.69 -8.36 -0.70
CA PRO A 18 6.97 -7.12 -0.96
C PRO A 18 5.62 -7.57 -1.49
N CYS A 19 4.51 -7.17 -0.87
CA CYS A 19 3.20 -7.60 -1.32
C CYS A 19 3.13 -7.25 -2.81
N GLU A 20 3.27 -8.25 -3.68
CA GLU A 20 3.55 -8.08 -5.11
C GLU A 20 2.29 -7.60 -5.82
N ASP A 21 1.14 -7.88 -5.21
CA ASP A 21 -0.16 -7.47 -5.67
C ASP A 21 -0.46 -6.01 -5.30
N ILE A 22 -0.60 -5.20 -6.35
CA ILE A 22 -1.17 -3.85 -6.26
C ILE A 22 -2.63 -3.93 -5.79
N TYR A 23 -3.30 -5.05 -6.06
CA TYR A 23 -4.71 -5.27 -5.71
C TYR A 23 -4.85 -6.06 -4.41
N THR A 24 -5.77 -5.63 -3.56
CA THR A 24 -6.17 -6.41 -2.37
C THR A 24 -7.29 -7.35 -2.77
N THR A 25 -7.05 -8.66 -2.70
CA THR A 25 -8.01 -9.70 -3.12
C THR A 25 -9.11 -9.96 -2.09
N ASN A 26 -8.95 -9.55 -0.82
CA ASN A 26 -9.89 -9.92 0.23
C ASN A 26 -10.02 -8.86 1.35
N ASN A 27 -10.42 -7.63 0.99
CA ASN A 27 -10.61 -6.56 1.97
C ASN A 27 -12.09 -6.41 2.37
N PRO A 28 -12.48 -6.57 3.65
CA PRO A 28 -13.87 -6.44 4.09
C PRO A 28 -14.45 -5.03 3.90
N TYR A 29 -13.59 -4.02 3.74
CA TYR A 29 -13.97 -2.62 3.53
C TYR A 29 -14.19 -2.25 2.05
N GLY A 30 -14.02 -3.21 1.13
CA GLY A 30 -14.28 -2.99 -0.31
C GLY A 30 -13.19 -2.24 -1.08
N PHE A 31 -12.13 -1.77 -0.42
CA PHE A 31 -11.00 -1.14 -1.13
C PHE A 31 -10.19 -2.19 -1.89
N ARG A 32 -9.91 -1.90 -3.16
CA ARG A 32 -9.27 -2.80 -4.12
C ARG A 32 -7.77 -2.55 -4.24
N ILE A 33 -7.27 -1.37 -3.88
CA ILE A 33 -5.85 -1.02 -3.97
C ILE A 33 -5.14 -1.25 -2.63
N ASN A 34 -4.02 -1.96 -2.69
CA ASN A 34 -3.13 -2.14 -1.56
C ASN A 34 -2.22 -0.93 -1.36
N VAL A 35 -2.50 -0.13 -0.33
CA VAL A 35 -1.70 1.04 0.04
C VAL A 35 -0.30 0.70 0.57
N ASN A 36 -0.07 -0.55 0.99
CA ASN A 36 1.24 -1.01 1.47
C ASN A 36 2.16 -1.42 0.31
N HIS A 37 1.64 -1.55 -0.90
CA HIS A 37 2.43 -1.93 -2.07
C HIS A 37 3.54 -0.89 -2.33
N PRO A 38 4.80 -1.29 -2.63
CA PRO A 38 5.94 -0.36 -2.72
C PRO A 38 5.78 0.76 -3.76
N ARG A 39 5.00 0.54 -4.82
CA ARG A 39 4.68 1.57 -5.83
C ARG A 39 3.55 2.50 -5.40
N ILE A 40 2.64 2.04 -4.54
CA ILE A 40 1.45 2.79 -4.10
C ILE A 40 1.75 3.56 -2.81
N ARG A 41 2.49 2.98 -1.87
CA ARG A 41 2.88 3.57 -0.60
C ARG A 41 3.45 5.00 -0.72
N PRO A 42 4.39 5.33 -1.64
CA PRO A 42 4.87 6.70 -1.80
C PRO A 42 3.78 7.64 -2.34
N LEU A 43 2.90 7.17 -3.23
CA LEU A 43 1.78 7.97 -3.74
C LEU A 43 0.75 8.25 -2.63
N TYR A 44 0.48 7.24 -1.82
CA TYR A 44 -0.43 7.33 -0.68
C TYR A 44 0.10 8.30 0.38
N GLN A 45 1.41 8.25 0.67
CA GLN A 45 2.04 9.18 1.60
C GLN A 45 1.94 10.63 1.10
N ARG A 46 2.28 10.88 -0.17
CA ARG A 46 2.15 12.22 -0.76
C ARG A 46 0.71 12.71 -0.77
N TYR A 47 -0.26 11.83 -1.01
CA TYR A 47 -1.69 12.16 -0.95
C TYR A 47 -2.11 12.58 0.46
N LYS A 48 -1.64 11.87 1.49
CA LYS A 48 -1.86 12.26 2.89
C LYS A 48 -1.24 13.61 3.23
N GLU A 49 -0.02 13.85 2.78
CA GLU A 49 0.66 15.15 2.96
C GLU A 49 -0.10 16.28 2.27
N HIS A 50 -0.63 16.04 1.07
CA HIS A 50 -1.40 17.03 0.32
C HIS A 50 -2.73 17.40 1.01
N ILE A 51 -3.43 16.42 1.57
CA ILE A 51 -4.68 16.65 2.32
C ILE A 51 -4.40 17.24 3.71
N GLY A 52 -3.20 17.03 4.26
CA GLY A 52 -2.85 17.45 5.62
C GLY A 52 -3.46 16.55 6.70
N GLU A 53 -4.05 15.42 6.34
CA GLU A 53 -4.68 14.50 7.29
C GLU A 53 -3.83 13.27 7.58
N ARG A 54 -3.77 12.92 8.87
CA ARG A 54 -2.98 11.81 9.38
C ARG A 54 -3.66 10.46 9.13
N ILE A 55 -4.99 10.44 9.12
CA ILE A 55 -5.84 9.28 8.86
C ILE A 55 -6.85 9.71 7.81
N LEU A 56 -6.95 8.94 6.72
CA LEU A 56 -7.89 9.24 5.65
C LEU A 56 -9.26 8.67 6.01
N SER A 57 -10.30 9.47 5.83
CA SER A 57 -11.68 9.00 5.84
C SER A 57 -11.92 8.02 4.68
N ASP A 58 -12.94 7.18 4.79
CA ASP A 58 -13.37 6.25 3.74
C ASP A 58 -13.56 6.93 2.38
N ASN A 59 -14.21 8.10 2.34
CA ASN A 59 -14.38 8.91 1.13
C ASN A 59 -13.05 9.36 0.52
N GLN A 60 -12.11 9.83 1.33
CA GLN A 60 -10.78 10.25 0.83
C GLN A 60 -9.97 9.05 0.35
N ARG A 61 -10.12 7.90 1.01
CA ARG A 61 -9.50 6.65 0.58
C ARG A 61 -10.05 6.17 -0.75
N ARG A 62 -11.36 6.27 -0.95
CA ARG A 62 -12.02 5.98 -2.23
C ARG A 62 -11.55 6.95 -3.32
N HIS A 63 -11.42 8.23 -3.01
CA HIS A 63 -10.91 9.22 -3.96
C HIS A 63 -9.45 8.91 -4.37
N PHE A 64 -8.60 8.54 -3.41
CA PHE A 64 -7.25 8.07 -3.71
C PHE A 64 -7.25 6.86 -4.66
N GLU A 65 -8.12 5.87 -4.43
CA GLU A 65 -8.22 4.71 -5.33
C GLU A 65 -8.62 5.11 -6.74
N LEU A 66 -9.61 5.99 -6.90
CA LEU A 66 -10.02 6.49 -8.22
C LEU A 66 -8.86 7.17 -8.96
N LEU A 67 -8.06 7.97 -8.26
CA LEU A 67 -6.86 8.59 -8.84
C LEU A 67 -5.81 7.56 -9.26
N ILE A 68 -5.62 6.49 -8.47
CA ILE A 68 -4.72 5.40 -8.83
C ILE A 68 -5.25 4.64 -10.06
N PHE A 69 -6.55 4.35 -10.12
CA PHE A 69 -7.16 3.73 -11.30
C PHE A 69 -6.97 4.59 -12.55
N GLU A 70 -7.25 5.89 -12.48
CA GLU A 70 -7.04 6.82 -13.59
C GLU A 70 -5.55 6.86 -14.02
N LEU A 71 -4.62 6.89 -13.05
CA LEU A 71 -3.19 6.84 -13.34
C LEU A 71 -2.77 5.53 -13.99
N MET A 72 -3.34 4.39 -13.58
CA MET A 72 -3.07 3.08 -14.17
C MET A 72 -3.65 2.98 -15.58
N GLU A 73 -4.83 3.55 -15.82
CA GLU A 73 -5.41 3.64 -17.16
C GLU A 73 -4.59 4.55 -18.09
N ARG A 74 -4.16 5.72 -17.60
CA ARG A 74 -3.26 6.62 -18.35
C ARG A 74 -1.88 6.01 -18.60
N ARG A 75 -1.41 5.16 -17.69
CA ARG A 75 -0.16 4.38 -17.82
C ARG A 75 -0.36 3.04 -18.52
N LYS A 76 -1.51 2.75 -19.12
CA LYS A 76 -1.55 1.75 -20.20
C LYS A 76 -0.66 2.27 -21.31
N ILE A 77 0.60 1.89 -21.19
CA ILE A 77 1.55 1.58 -22.25
C ILE A 77 0.73 0.75 -23.24
N THR A 78 0.21 1.42 -24.27
CA THR A 78 -0.04 0.80 -25.56
C THR A 78 1.30 0.56 -26.22
#